data_AF-A0A3S1Y4L9-F1
#
_entry.id   AF-A0A3S1Y4L9-F1
#
_cell.length_a   1.000
_cell.length_b   1.000
_cell.length_c   1.000
_cell.angle_alpha   90.00
_cell.angle_beta   90.00
_cell.angle_gamma   90.00
#
_symmetry.space_group_name_H-M   'P 1'
#
loop_
_entity.id
_entity.type
_entity.pdbx_description
1 polymer ?
#
loop_
_entity_poly.entity_id
_entity_poly.type
_entity_poly.pdbx_seq_one_letter_code
_entity_poly.pdbx_strand_id
1 'polypeptide(L)'
;MKPFAFWAKLPRPLRIVGTRLPLVVPQMFGVMFVTFLLVRLLPGDPALLMLGNTATPESIAALRQRLGLDLSIWQQFLRYVGNVLHGDLGISLFTSNPVVTDLSERAPATLELITYAMIVTIIVGVSVAVIAVVRKGGIVDYFSRCY
;
A
#
# COMPACT_ATOMS: atom_id res chain seq x y z
N MET A 1 -7.85 -7.32 33.34
CA MET A 1 -9.08 -7.54 32.55
C MET A 1 -8.68 -8.10 31.18
N LYS A 2 -9.15 -9.30 30.80
CA LYS A 2 -8.68 -10.02 29.60
C LYS A 2 -9.39 -9.45 28.35
N PRO A 3 -8.71 -8.72 27.44
CA PRO A 3 -9.31 -8.19 26.21
C PRO A 3 -9.83 -9.28 25.25
N PHE A 4 -9.49 -10.55 25.51
CA PHE A 4 -9.91 -11.72 24.73
C PHE A 4 -11.36 -12.18 24.98
N ALA A 5 -12.04 -11.72 26.05
CA ALA A 5 -13.39 -12.21 26.39
C ALA A 5 -14.51 -11.61 25.51
N PHE A 6 -14.31 -10.40 24.97
CA PHE A 6 -15.29 -9.74 24.10
C PHE A 6 -15.47 -10.46 22.75
N TRP A 7 -14.36 -10.96 22.18
CA TRP A 7 -14.32 -11.61 20.88
C TRP A 7 -14.96 -13.00 20.83
N ALA A 8 -15.25 -13.61 21.97
CA ALA A 8 -15.83 -14.95 22.06
C ALA A 8 -17.33 -14.98 21.68
N LYS A 9 -18.01 -13.84 21.73
CA LYS A 9 -19.45 -13.72 21.42
C LYS A 9 -19.74 -13.29 19.96
N LEU A 10 -18.71 -12.92 19.19
CA LEU A 10 -18.87 -12.48 17.80
C LEU A 10 -18.92 -13.69 16.85
N PRO A 11 -19.73 -13.63 15.76
CA PRO A 11 -19.74 -14.68 14.75
C PRO A 11 -18.35 -14.81 14.11
N ARG A 12 -17.96 -16.04 13.75
CA ARG A 12 -16.63 -16.39 13.19
C ARG A 12 -16.06 -15.39 12.17
N PRO A 13 -16.82 -14.89 11.17
CA PRO A 13 -16.27 -13.92 10.21
C PRO A 13 -15.86 -12.59 10.85
N LEU A 14 -16.66 -12.02 11.77
CA LEU A 14 -16.33 -10.76 12.43
C LEU A 14 -15.10 -10.88 13.33
N ARG A 15 -14.89 -12.05 13.95
CA ARG A 15 -13.68 -12.31 14.74
C ARG A 15 -12.42 -12.35 13.88
N ILE A 16 -12.49 -12.93 12.68
CA ILE A 16 -11.37 -12.97 11.74
C ILE A 16 -11.05 -11.57 11.22
N VAL A 17 -12.07 -10.81 10.82
CA VAL A 17 -11.87 -9.42 10.36
C VAL A 17 -11.22 -8.59 11.46
N GLY A 18 -11.70 -8.70 12.70
CA GLY A 18 -11.14 -7.97 13.84
C GLY A 18 -9.71 -8.35 14.22
N THR A 19 -9.29 -9.62 14.04
CA THR A 19 -7.89 -10.00 14.27
C THR A 19 -6.96 -9.68 13.11
N ARG A 20 -7.50 -9.50 11.90
CA ARG A 20 -6.72 -9.20 10.69
C ARG A 20 -6.55 -7.70 10.42
N LEU A 21 -7.54 -6.88 10.77
CA LEU A 21 -7.49 -5.42 10.59
C LEU A 21 -6.23 -4.77 11.18
N PRO A 22 -5.77 -5.12 12.40
CA PRO A 22 -4.55 -4.55 12.96
C PRO A 22 -3.29 -4.87 12.14
N LEU A 23 -3.27 -5.94 11.36
CA LEU A 23 -2.12 -6.31 10.49
C LEU A 23 -1.96 -5.35 9.30
N VAL A 24 -3.01 -4.60 8.94
CA VAL A 24 -2.94 -3.60 7.87
C VAL A 24 -2.04 -2.43 8.27
N VAL A 25 -2.01 -2.06 9.55
CA VAL A 25 -1.20 -0.94 10.06
C VAL A 25 0.30 -1.13 9.80
N PRO A 26 0.96 -2.22 10.23
CA PRO A 26 2.37 -2.43 9.94
C PRO A 26 2.64 -2.62 8.44
N GLN A 27 1.69 -3.17 7.68
CA GLN A 27 1.82 -3.27 6.22
C GLN A 27 1.85 -1.88 5.57
N MET A 28 0.91 -1.00 5.92
CA MET A 28 0.89 0.38 5.43
C MET A 28 2.14 1.15 5.84
N PHE A 29 2.59 0.97 7.08
CA PHE A 29 3.85 1.55 7.54
C PHE A 29 5.06 1.06 6.74
N GLY A 30 5.12 -0.25 6.45
CA GLY A 30 6.14 -0.84 5.60
C GLY A 30 6.13 -0.25 4.19
N VAL A 31 4.95 -0.12 3.57
CA VAL A 31 4.80 0.51 2.25
C VAL A 31 5.28 1.96 2.29
N MET A 32 4.81 2.76 3.25
CA MET A 32 5.22 4.16 3.42
C MET A 32 6.73 4.32 3.61
N PHE A 33 7.34 3.45 4.40
CA PHE A 33 8.78 3.46 4.64
C PHE A 33 9.57 3.11 3.38
N VAL A 34 9.17 2.04 2.69
CA VAL A 34 9.83 1.60 1.45
C VAL A 34 9.67 2.66 0.35
N THR A 35 8.48 3.22 0.15
CA THR A 35 8.27 4.27 -0.85
C THR A 35 9.06 5.52 -0.53
N PHE A 36 9.12 5.94 0.74
CA PHE A 36 9.93 7.08 1.17
C PHE A 36 11.42 6.85 0.87
N LEU A 37 11.95 5.66 1.18
CA LEU A 37 13.33 5.30 0.85
C LEU A 37 13.57 5.29 -0.65
N LEU A 38 12.66 4.70 -1.45
CA LEU A 38 12.79 4.67 -2.90
C LEU A 38 12.88 6.08 -3.47
N VAL A 39 11.98 6.99 -3.05
CA VAL A 39 12.01 8.38 -3.51
C VAL A 39 13.29 9.10 -3.09
N ARG A 40 13.82 8.81 -1.90
CA ARG A 40 15.06 9.42 -1.41
C ARG A 40 16.33 8.87 -2.07
N LEU A 41 16.28 7.61 -2.51
CA LEU A 41 17.38 6.94 -3.22
C LEU A 41 17.42 7.32 -4.70
N LEU A 42 16.34 7.89 -5.25
CA LEU A 42 16.35 8.40 -6.61
C LEU A 42 17.40 9.50 -6.74
N PRO A 43 18.35 9.37 -7.68
CA PRO A 43 19.31 10.43 -7.96
C PRO A 43 18.58 11.61 -8.61
N GLY A 44 18.51 12.73 -7.90
CA GLY A 44 17.86 13.96 -8.38
C GLY A 44 17.27 14.77 -7.23
N ASP A 45 17.29 16.09 -7.34
CA ASP A 45 16.61 16.94 -6.37
C ASP A 45 15.13 17.10 -6.76
N PRO A 46 14.18 16.67 -5.93
CA PRO A 46 12.76 16.83 -6.23
C PRO A 46 12.36 18.28 -6.45
N ALA A 47 13.02 19.26 -5.81
CA ALA A 47 12.75 20.68 -6.09
C ALA A 47 13.16 21.09 -7.52
N LEU A 48 14.28 20.55 -8.03
CA LEU A 48 14.69 20.74 -9.43
C LEU A 48 13.71 20.04 -10.39
N LEU A 49 13.26 18.83 -10.05
CA LEU A 49 12.31 18.08 -10.90
C LEU A 49 10.96 18.81 -11.01
N MET A 50 10.50 19.46 -9.94
CA MET A 50 9.24 20.21 -9.94
C MET A 50 9.34 21.57 -10.66
N LEU A 51 10.47 22.29 -10.52
CA LEU A 51 10.64 23.61 -11.14
C LEU A 51 11.16 23.53 -12.59
N GLY A 52 11.74 22.40 -12.98
CA GLY A 52 12.32 22.19 -14.29
C GLY A 52 13.64 22.94 -14.51
N ASN A 53 14.12 22.93 -15.75
CA ASN A 53 15.46 23.44 -16.10
C ASN A 53 15.58 24.97 -16.08
N THR A 54 14.49 25.72 -15.92
CA THR A 54 14.43 27.19 -15.86
C THR A 54 14.42 27.75 -14.43
N ALA A 55 14.57 26.90 -13.43
CA ALA A 55 14.52 27.29 -12.02
C ALA A 55 15.73 28.16 -11.62
N THR A 56 15.49 29.32 -10.99
CA THR A 56 16.58 30.12 -10.40
C THR A 56 17.07 29.47 -9.10
N PRO A 57 18.35 29.65 -8.71
CA PRO A 57 18.87 29.14 -7.44
C PRO A 57 18.05 29.57 -6.22
N GLU A 58 17.51 30.79 -6.21
CA GLU A 58 16.65 31.24 -5.10
C GLU A 58 15.32 30.49 -5.04
N SER A 59 14.70 30.23 -6.20
CA SER A 59 13.42 29.51 -6.28
C SER A 59 13.55 28.05 -5.80
N ILE A 60 14.68 27.41 -6.10
CA ILE A 60 14.99 26.04 -5.66
C ILE A 60 15.18 26.01 -4.14
N ALA A 61 15.95 26.94 -3.58
CA ALA A 61 16.18 27.03 -2.14
C ALA A 61 14.87 27.26 -1.37
N ALA A 62 14.03 28.18 -1.86
CA ALA A 62 12.72 28.45 -1.28
C ALA A 62 11.79 27.23 -1.34
N LEU A 63 11.79 26.50 -2.46
CA LEU A 63 10.97 25.30 -2.61
C LEU A 63 11.47 24.15 -1.71
N ARG A 64 12.79 23.96 -1.60
CA ARG A 64 13.37 22.97 -0.68
C ARG A 64 12.94 23.19 0.76
N GLN A 65 12.96 24.44 1.22
CA GLN A 65 12.53 24.80 2.56
C GLN A 65 11.02 24.56 2.77
N ARG A 66 10.18 24.91 1.78
CA ARG A 66 8.73 24.63 1.83
C ARG A 66 8.42 23.14 1.92
N LEU A 67 9.10 22.34 1.10
CA LEU A 67 8.98 20.88 1.08
C LEU A 67 9.65 20.21 2.29
N GLY A 68 10.44 20.94 3.09
CA GLY A 68 11.19 20.42 4.23
C GLY A 68 12.32 19.48 3.83
N LEU A 69 12.84 19.62 2.61
CA LEU A 69 13.93 18.79 2.09
C LEU A 69 15.28 19.07 2.78
N ASP A 70 15.36 20.20 3.49
CA ASP A 70 16.45 20.66 4.35
C ASP A 70 16.46 20.00 5.74
N LEU A 71 15.35 19.37 6.15
CA LEU A 71 15.24 18.70 7.44
C LEU A 71 16.02 17.38 7.49
N SER A 72 16.29 16.87 8.69
CA SER A 72 16.85 15.53 8.85
C SER A 72 15.92 14.45 8.28
N ILE A 73 16.48 13.32 7.83
CA ILE A 73 15.72 12.22 7.20
C ILE A 73 14.56 11.75 8.09
N TRP A 74 14.81 11.66 9.40
CA TRP A 74 13.80 11.28 10.39
C TRP A 74 12.65 12.29 10.49
N GLN A 75 12.95 13.58 10.48
CA GLN A 75 11.93 14.63 10.49
C GLN A 75 11.10 14.62 9.20
N GLN A 76 11.74 14.40 8.05
CA GLN A 76 11.03 14.26 6.77
C GLN A 76 10.05 13.09 6.78
N PHE A 77 10.50 11.93 7.29
CA PHE A 77 9.64 10.75 7.41
C PHE A 77 8.48 10.96 8.40
N LEU A 78 8.75 11.54 9.57
CA LEU A 78 7.70 11.83 10.56
C LEU A 78 6.66 12.83 10.03
N ARG A 79 7.10 13.86 9.30
CA ARG A 79 6.20 14.81 8.64
C ARG A 79 5.37 14.12 7.57
N TYR A 80 5.98 13.25 6.75
CA TYR A 80 5.27 12.46 5.74
C TYR A 80 4.19 11.57 6.37
N VAL A 81 4.55 10.78 7.39
CA VAL A 81 3.60 9.93 8.12
C VAL A 81 2.49 10.77 8.77
N GLY A 82 2.84 11.90 9.38
CA GLY A 82 1.88 12.82 9.98
C GLY A 82 0.86 13.36 8.98
N ASN A 83 1.31 13.79 7.80
CA ASN A 83 0.45 14.26 6.73
C ASN A 83 -0.50 13.16 6.23
N VAL A 84 0.04 11.95 5.98
CA VAL A 84 -0.75 10.81 5.51
C VAL A 84 -1.83 10.42 6.53
N LEU A 85 -1.52 10.44 7.83
CA LEU A 85 -2.48 10.16 8.88
C LEU A 85 -3.60 11.20 8.98
N HIS A 86 -3.36 12.44 8.54
CA HIS A 86 -4.37 13.49 8.43
C HIS A 86 -5.12 13.49 7.08
N GLY A 87 -4.82 12.53 6.20
CA GLY A 87 -5.40 12.43 4.86
C GLY A 87 -4.75 13.31 3.80
N ASP A 88 -3.64 13.98 4.13
CA ASP A 88 -2.86 14.76 3.17
C ASP A 88 -1.77 13.87 2.54
N LEU A 89 -2.04 13.42 1.31
CA LEU A 89 -1.10 12.63 0.51
C LEU A 89 -0.12 13.50 -0.30
N GLY A 90 -0.30 14.82 -0.29
CA GLY A 90 0.51 15.78 -1.04
C GLY A 90 0.19 15.85 -2.53
N ILE A 91 1.13 16.46 -3.26
CA ILE A 91 1.09 16.68 -4.70
C ILE A 91 2.05 15.71 -5.39
N SER A 92 1.61 15.13 -6.49
CA SER A 92 2.41 14.26 -7.34
C SER A 92 3.51 15.05 -8.04
N LEU A 93 4.75 14.56 -7.97
CA LEU A 93 5.90 15.16 -8.66
C LEU A 93 5.82 15.04 -10.19
N PHE A 94 5.01 14.11 -10.70
CA PHE A 94 4.91 13.82 -12.13
C PHE A 94 3.73 14.52 -12.80
N THR A 95 2.56 14.47 -12.16
CA THR A 95 1.31 15.02 -12.72
C THR A 95 1.02 16.42 -12.19
N SER A 96 1.72 16.86 -11.14
CA SER A 96 1.45 18.12 -10.42
C SER A 96 0.03 18.22 -9.83
N ASN A 97 -0.71 17.12 -9.80
CA ASN A 97 -2.04 17.03 -9.21
C ASN A 97 -1.99 16.52 -7.77
N PRO A 98 -3.03 16.77 -6.95
CA PRO A 98 -3.21 16.07 -5.69
C PRO A 98 -3.20 14.55 -5.89
N VAL A 99 -2.40 13.84 -5.10
CA VAL A 99 -2.27 12.37 -5.21
C VAL A 99 -3.63 11.67 -5.01
N VAL A 100 -4.51 12.24 -4.18
CA VAL A 100 -5.87 11.73 -3.98
C VAL A 100 -6.66 11.69 -5.28
N THR A 101 -6.53 12.72 -6.13
CA THR A 101 -7.21 12.78 -7.43
C THR A 101 -6.69 11.67 -8.35
N ASP A 102 -5.38 11.55 -8.48
CA ASP A 102 -4.75 10.51 -9.30
C ASP A 102 -5.14 9.09 -8.83
N LEU A 103 -5.24 8.87 -7.52
CA LEU A 103 -5.71 7.61 -6.95
C LEU A 103 -7.18 7.35 -7.26
N SER A 104 -8.03 8.37 -7.17
CA SER A 104 -9.47 8.23 -7.44
C SER A 104 -9.75 7.88 -8.91
N GLU A 105 -8.94 8.39 -9.84
CA GLU A 105 -9.07 8.07 -11.26
C GLU A 105 -8.62 6.63 -11.57
N ARG A 106 -7.63 6.11 -10.83
CA ARG A 106 -7.07 4.77 -11.04
C ARG A 106 -7.74 3.67 -10.22
N ALA A 107 -8.44 4.04 -9.15
CA ALA A 107 -9.11 3.10 -8.26
C ALA A 107 -10.13 2.21 -8.99
N PRO A 108 -11.01 2.72 -9.88
CA PRO A 108 -11.98 1.89 -10.60
C PRO A 108 -11.32 0.78 -11.42
N ALA A 109 -10.26 1.11 -12.18
CA ALA A 109 -9.54 0.13 -13.00
C ALA A 109 -8.89 -0.97 -12.14
N THR A 110 -8.38 -0.62 -10.97
CA THR A 110 -7.81 -1.60 -10.03
C THR A 110 -8.89 -2.51 -9.46
N LEU A 111 -10.06 -1.95 -9.12
CA LEU A 111 -11.20 -2.72 -8.63
C LEU A 111 -11.75 -3.67 -9.70
N GLU A 112 -11.83 -3.25 -10.95
CA GLU A 112 -12.19 -4.11 -12.08
C GLU A 112 -11.22 -5.28 -12.20
N LEU A 113 -9.91 -5.00 -12.21
CA LEU A 113 -8.89 -6.02 -12.32
C LEU A 113 -8.94 -7.02 -11.16
N ILE A 114 -9.05 -6.54 -9.91
CA ILE A 114 -9.19 -7.40 -8.73
C ILE A 114 -10.44 -8.28 -8.84
N THR A 115 -11.55 -7.71 -9.32
CA THR A 115 -12.82 -8.44 -9.47
C THR A 115 -12.67 -9.59 -10.46
N TYR A 116 -12.11 -9.35 -11.65
CA TYR A 116 -11.87 -10.41 -12.64
C TYR A 116 -10.86 -11.45 -12.14
N ALA A 117 -9.76 -11.01 -11.53
CA ALA A 117 -8.76 -11.90 -10.97
C ALA A 117 -9.36 -12.81 -9.89
N MET A 118 -10.24 -12.28 -9.04
CA MET A 118 -10.91 -13.04 -7.99
C MET A 118 -11.88 -14.07 -8.58
N ILE A 119 -12.64 -13.71 -9.61
CA ILE A 119 -13.52 -14.66 -10.31
C ILE A 119 -12.70 -15.83 -10.88
N VAL A 120 -11.63 -15.53 -11.62
CA VAL A 120 -10.75 -16.55 -12.20
C VAL A 120 -10.12 -17.42 -11.11
N THR A 121 -9.64 -16.80 -10.03
CA THR A 121 -9.03 -17.50 -8.90
C THR A 121 -10.02 -18.44 -8.22
N ILE A 122 -11.27 -18.04 -8.05
CA ILE A 122 -12.32 -18.91 -7.49
C ILE A 122 -12.58 -20.08 -8.43
N ILE A 123 -12.76 -19.83 -9.74
CA ILE A 123 -13.04 -20.90 -10.71
C ILE A 123 -11.90 -21.92 -10.74
N VAL A 124 -10.65 -21.46 -10.88
CA VAL A 124 -9.48 -22.33 -10.96
C VAL A 124 -9.22 -23.01 -9.60
N GLY A 125 -9.21 -22.23 -8.51
CA GLY A 125 -8.93 -22.73 -7.16
C GLY A 125 -9.93 -23.78 -6.70
N VAL A 126 -11.22 -23.55 -6.93
CA VAL A 126 -12.27 -24.54 -6.60
C VAL A 126 -12.14 -25.78 -7.49
N SER A 127 -11.92 -25.62 -8.79
CA SER A 127 -11.78 -26.77 -9.71
C SER A 127 -10.60 -27.65 -9.32
N VAL A 128 -9.45 -27.06 -9.03
CA VAL A 128 -8.25 -27.77 -8.57
C VAL A 128 -8.50 -28.45 -7.23
N ALA A 129 -9.14 -27.75 -6.28
CA ALA A 129 -9.48 -28.31 -4.97
C ALA A 129 -10.41 -29.54 -5.08
N VAL A 130 -11.43 -29.47 -5.93
CA VAL A 130 -12.36 -30.60 -6.16
C VAL A 130 -11.63 -31.79 -6.77
N ILE A 131 -10.79 -31.58 -7.79
CA ILE A 131 -10.01 -32.66 -8.42
C ILE A 131 -9.08 -33.33 -7.40
N ALA A 132 -8.42 -32.54 -6.54
CA ALA A 132 -7.54 -33.07 -5.48
C ALA A 132 -8.29 -33.98 -4.50
N VAL A 133 -9.53 -33.63 -4.15
CA VAL A 133 -10.37 -34.41 -3.20
C VAL A 133 -10.94 -35.68 -3.84
N VAL A 134 -11.36 -35.62 -5.11
CA VAL A 134 -11.99 -36.75 -5.81
C VAL A 134 -10.96 -37.78 -6.26
N ARG A 135 -9.78 -37.35 -6.75
CA ARG A 135 -8.69 -38.25 -7.18
C ARG A 135 -7.62 -38.38 -6.10
N LYS A 136 -7.98 -39.05 -5.00
CA LYS A 136 -7.06 -39.39 -3.90
C LYS A 136 -5.87 -40.20 -4.44
N GLY A 137 -4.65 -39.76 -4.15
CA GLY A 137 -3.40 -40.39 -4.61
C GLY A 137 -2.85 -39.89 -5.95
N GLY A 138 -3.44 -38.88 -6.58
CA GLY A 138 -2.90 -38.24 -7.79
C GLY A 138 -1.80 -37.21 -7.50
N ILE A 139 -1.08 -36.75 -8.54
CA ILE A 139 -0.02 -35.72 -8.44
C ILE A 139 -0.54 -34.45 -7.72
N VAL A 140 -1.81 -34.08 -7.94
CA VAL A 140 -2.45 -32.91 -7.30
C VAL A 140 -2.68 -33.11 -5.79
N ASP A 141 -2.97 -34.34 -5.34
CA ASP A 141 -3.10 -34.68 -3.91
C ASP A 141 -1.73 -34.80 -3.22
N TYR A 142 -0.68 -35.15 -3.96
CA TYR A 142 0.69 -35.16 -3.44
C TYR A 142 1.23 -33.73 -3.20
N PHE A 143 1.01 -32.81 -4.14
CA PHE A 143 1.42 -31.42 -3.98
C PHE A 143 0.65 -30.67 -2.90
N SER A 144 -0.64 -30.98 -2.68
CA SER A 144 -1.45 -30.31 -1.65
C SER A 144 -1.12 -30.74 -0.21
N ARG A 145 -0.44 -31.89 -0.02
CA ARG A 145 -0.04 -32.41 1.31
C ARG A 145 1.35 -31.98 1.77
N CYS A 146 2.20 -31.49 0.85
CA CYS A 146 3.56 -31.02 1.16
C CYS A 146 3.64 -29.53 1.53
N TYR A 147 2.50 -28.83 1.63
CA TYR A 147 2.37 -27.47 2.15
C TYR A 147 1.47 -27.49 3.39
#